data_AF-A0A9E3GP55-F1
#
_entry.id   AF-A0A9E3GP55-F1
#
_cell.length_a   1.000
_cell.length_b   1.000
_cell.length_c   1.000
_cell.angle_alpha   90.00
_cell.angle_beta   90.00
_cell.angle_gamma   90.00
#
_symmetry.space_group_name_H-M   'P 1'
#
loop_
_entity.id
_entity.type
_entity.pdbx_description
1 polymer ?
#
loop_
_entity_poly.entity_id
_entity_poly.type
_entity_poly.pdbx_seq_one_letter_code
_entity_poly.pdbx_strand_id
1 'polypeptide(L)'
;MVLDTTVLTNAVGKSHPLREPARRLVAAVGDKQLDLRTTVEVIQEFAQVRSRRRTREDAVDLTRRYAVLAATAIARHAGAMISTDSAFASVPGLPFVDLASEELDDVVA
;
A
#
# COMPACT_ATOMS: atom_id res chain seq x y z
N MET A 1 10.34 -4.02 1.43
CA MET A 1 8.90 -4.26 1.16
C MET A 1 8.33 -3.08 0.37
N VAL A 2 7.13 -3.20 -0.21
CA VAL A 2 6.47 -2.11 -0.94
C VAL A 2 5.10 -1.82 -0.34
N LEU A 3 4.74 -0.54 -0.20
CA LEU A 3 3.43 -0.08 0.27
C LEU A 3 2.59 0.51 -0.87
N ASP A 4 1.28 0.26 -0.81
CA ASP A 4 0.30 0.86 -1.72
C ASP A 4 -0.32 2.16 -1.19
N THR A 5 -1.22 2.74 -1.99
CA THR A 5 -1.92 3.99 -1.67
C THR A 5 -2.93 3.83 -0.53
N THR A 6 -3.46 2.63 -0.31
CA THR A 6 -4.47 2.38 0.74
C THR A 6 -3.87 2.55 2.13
N VAL A 7 -2.61 2.14 2.33
CA VAL A 7 -1.86 2.36 3.58
C VAL A 7 -1.79 3.85 3.91
N LEU A 8 -1.34 4.68 2.96
CA LEU A 8 -1.22 6.13 3.16
C LEU A 8 -2.59 6.77 3.40
N THR A 9 -3.60 6.36 2.64
CA THR A 9 -4.97 6.88 2.77
C THR A 9 -5.57 6.56 4.13
N ASN A 10 -5.33 5.37 4.68
CA ASN A 10 -5.77 4.98 6.02
C ASN A 10 -5.03 5.75 7.12
N ALA A 11 -3.73 6.01 6.96
CA ALA A 11 -2.93 6.72 7.95
C ALA A 11 -3.37 8.18 8.17
N VAL A 12 -3.75 8.88 7.09
CA VAL A 12 -4.14 10.31 7.10
C VAL A 12 -5.66 10.55 6.99
N GLY A 13 -6.44 9.51 6.74
CA GLY A 13 -7.87 9.57 6.45
C GLY A 13 -8.76 9.90 7.65
N LYS A 14 -10.07 9.73 7.45
CA LYS A 14 -11.07 9.83 8.54
C LYS A 14 -10.90 8.67 9.53
N SER A 15 -11.67 8.69 10.62
CA SER A 15 -11.72 7.56 11.55
C SER A 15 -12.04 6.26 10.79
N HIS A 16 -11.14 5.29 10.87
CA HIS A 16 -11.23 3.99 10.20
C HIS A 16 -10.51 2.96 11.08
N PRO A 17 -10.97 1.69 11.16
CA PRO A 17 -10.33 0.66 11.98
C PRO A 17 -8.84 0.46 11.66
N LEU A 18 -8.46 0.62 10.38
CA LEU A 18 -7.07 0.42 9.92
C LEU A 18 -6.19 1.67 10.05
N ARG A 19 -6.69 2.75 10.65
CA ARG A 19 -5.92 4.00 10.81
C ARG A 19 -4.71 3.80 11.71
N GLU A 20 -4.87 3.07 12.80
CA GLU A 20 -3.78 2.86 13.76
C GLU A 20 -2.72 1.89 13.22
N PRO A 21 -3.07 0.73 12.65
CA PRO A 21 -2.11 -0.12 11.92
C PRO A 21 -1.31 0.63 10.84
N ALA A 22 -2.00 1.43 10.02
CA ALA A 22 -1.35 2.23 8.96
C ALA A 22 -0.33 3.24 9.52
N ARG A 23 -0.63 3.86 10.67
CA ARG A 23 0.25 4.83 11.32
C ARG A 23 1.48 4.17 11.95
N ARG A 24 1.31 3.01 12.58
CA ARG A 24 2.44 2.23 13.11
C ARG A 24 3.44 1.89 12.01
N LEU A 25 2.93 1.42 10.87
CA LEU A 25 3.76 1.11 9.71
C LEU A 25 4.52 2.34 9.20
N VAL A 26 3.84 3.47 9.01
CA VAL A 26 4.49 4.73 8.56
C VAL A 26 5.54 5.23 9.55
N ALA A 27 5.27 5.13 10.86
CA ALA A 27 6.23 5.51 11.89
C ALA A 27 7.49 4.63 11.87
N ALA A 28 7.33 3.30 11.76
CA ALA A 28 8.45 2.36 11.69
C ALA A 28 9.37 2.61 10.47
N VAL A 29 8.83 3.11 9.35
CA VAL A 29 9.65 3.58 8.21
C VAL A 29 10.44 4.84 8.57
N GLY A 30 9.78 5.82 9.21
CA GLY A 30 10.40 7.09 9.62
C GLY A 30 11.57 6.89 10.60
N ASP A 31 11.41 5.92 11.51
CA ASP A 31 12.40 5.56 12.52
C ASP A 31 13.51 4.62 11.98
N LYS A 32 13.51 4.35 10.66
CA LYS A 32 14.43 3.44 9.95
C LYS A 32 14.45 2.00 10.46
N GLN A 33 13.37 1.58 11.12
CA GLN A 33 13.20 0.20 11.57
C GLN A 33 12.81 -0.73 10.41
N LEU A 34 12.32 -0.16 9.29
CA LEU A 34 11.90 -0.92 8.11
C LEU A 34 12.45 -0.37 6.79
N ASP A 35 13.04 -1.25 5.96
CA ASP A 35 13.34 -0.96 4.55
C ASP A 35 12.07 -1.13 3.70
N LEU A 36 11.20 -0.14 3.81
CA LEU A 36 10.00 0.02 3.03
C LEU A 36 10.24 1.02 1.89
N ARG A 37 9.96 0.57 0.68
CA ARG A 37 10.01 1.37 -0.54
C ARG A 37 8.58 1.68 -0.96
N THR A 38 8.40 2.82 -1.59
CA THR A 38 7.16 3.13 -2.30
C THR A 38 7.52 3.51 -3.73
N THR A 39 6.54 3.50 -4.62
CA THR A 39 6.75 3.92 -6.01
C THR A 39 6.16 5.31 -6.24
N VAL A 40 6.57 5.97 -7.32
CA VAL A 40 6.08 7.32 -7.65
C VAL A 40 4.57 7.28 -7.93
N GLU A 41 4.08 6.18 -8.48
CA GLU A 41 2.67 5.93 -8.79
C GLU A 41 1.80 5.98 -7.52
N VAL A 42 2.28 5.41 -6.40
CA VAL A 42 1.60 5.43 -5.10
C VAL A 42 1.46 6.86 -4.57
N ILE A 43 2.52 7.67 -4.68
CA ILE A 43 2.50 9.06 -4.22
C ILE A 43 1.53 9.90 -5.08
N GLN A 44 1.59 9.74 -6.40
CA GLN A 44 0.72 10.45 -7.33
C GLN A 44 -0.75 10.04 -7.15
N GLU A 45 -1.00 8.77 -6.89
CA GLU A 45 -2.34 8.27 -6.61
C GLU A 45 -2.86 8.75 -5.27
N PHE A 46 -2.04 8.76 -4.21
CA PHE A 46 -2.41 9.33 -2.93
C PHE A 46 -2.84 10.79 -3.05
N ALA A 47 -2.05 11.60 -3.76
CA ALA A 47 -2.38 12.99 -4.03
C ALA A 47 -3.72 13.12 -4.80
N GLN A 48 -3.95 12.26 -5.80
CA GLN A 48 -5.19 12.23 -6.58
C GLN A 48 -6.39 11.78 -5.76
N VAL A 49 -6.25 10.74 -4.93
CA VAL A 49 -7.28 10.25 -4.00
C VAL A 49 -7.72 11.36 -3.05
N ARG A 50 -6.74 12.13 -2.55
CA ARG A 50 -7.03 13.26 -1.66
C ARG A 50 -7.70 14.43 -2.39
N SER A 51 -7.51 14.54 -3.71
CA SER A 51 -7.96 15.68 -4.49
C SER A 51 -9.43 15.61 -4.96
N ARG A 52 -10.02 14.47 -5.38
CA ARG A 52 -11.41 14.46 -5.94
C ARG A 52 -12.14 13.10 -6.19
N ARG A 53 -13.45 13.25 -6.47
CA ARG A 53 -14.53 12.24 -6.73
C ARG A 53 -14.32 11.41 -8.01
N ARG A 54 -14.83 10.16 -8.02
CA ARG A 54 -14.44 9.09 -8.95
C ARG A 54 -15.36 8.89 -10.16
N THR A 55 -14.77 8.70 -11.33
CA THR A 55 -15.36 8.35 -12.63
C THR A 55 -14.93 6.94 -13.06
N ARG A 56 -15.46 6.41 -14.17
CA ARG A 56 -14.96 5.14 -14.76
C ARG A 56 -13.51 5.24 -15.24
N GLU A 57 -13.12 6.41 -15.74
CA GLU A 57 -11.75 6.70 -16.15
C GLU A 57 -10.78 6.60 -14.97
N ASP A 58 -11.18 7.13 -13.80
CA ASP A 58 -10.41 6.99 -12.57
C ASP A 58 -10.19 5.52 -12.17
N ALA A 59 -11.19 4.64 -12.39
CA ALA A 59 -11.07 3.22 -12.05
C ALA A 59 -10.06 2.50 -12.96
N VAL A 60 -10.02 2.84 -14.26
CA VAL A 60 -9.05 2.29 -15.21
C VAL A 60 -7.63 2.78 -14.87
N ASP A 61 -7.47 4.07 -14.60
CA ASP A 61 -6.18 4.64 -14.23
C ASP A 61 -5.66 4.07 -12.91
N LEU A 62 -6.54 3.90 -11.93
CA LEU A 62 -6.20 3.26 -10.65
C LEU A 62 -5.71 1.82 -10.88
N THR A 63 -6.44 1.05 -11.69
CA THR A 63 -6.05 -0.32 -12.04
C THR A 63 -4.68 -0.37 -12.70
N ARG A 64 -4.40 0.56 -13.63
CA ARG A 64 -3.08 0.63 -14.30
C ARG A 64 -1.96 0.92 -13.31
N ARG A 65 -2.15 1.84 -12.36
CA ARG A 65 -1.14 2.17 -11.34
C ARG A 65 -0.87 0.98 -10.43
N TYR A 66 -1.91 0.28 -9.98
CA TYR A 66 -1.78 -0.92 -9.17
C TYR A 66 -1.08 -2.06 -9.91
N ALA A 67 -1.34 -2.25 -11.20
CA ALA A 67 -0.62 -3.23 -12.02
C ALA A 67 0.89 -2.90 -12.12
N VAL A 68 1.25 -1.62 -12.32
CA VAL A 68 2.66 -1.17 -12.34
C VAL A 68 3.32 -1.38 -10.98
N LEU A 69 2.61 -1.07 -9.89
CA LEU A 69 3.11 -1.28 -8.53
C LEU A 69 3.41 -2.76 -8.25
N ALA A 70 2.45 -3.65 -8.54
CA ALA A 70 2.62 -5.08 -8.38
C ALA A 70 3.77 -5.63 -9.23
N ALA A 71 3.84 -5.24 -10.51
CA ALA A 71 4.93 -5.64 -11.39
C ALA A 71 6.30 -5.14 -10.89
N THR A 72 6.36 -3.92 -10.34
CA THR A 72 7.58 -3.37 -9.75
C THR A 72 8.00 -4.12 -8.50
N ALA A 73 7.06 -4.46 -7.62
CA ALA A 73 7.32 -5.25 -6.43
C ALA A 73 7.92 -6.63 -6.79
N ILE A 74 7.35 -7.31 -7.80
CA ILE A 74 7.88 -8.57 -8.32
C ILE A 74 9.28 -8.38 -8.92
N ALA A 75 9.44 -7.42 -9.83
CA ALA A 75 10.70 -7.20 -10.56
C ALA A 75 11.86 -6.76 -9.64
N ARG A 76 11.55 -6.15 -8.50
CA ARG A 76 12.53 -5.72 -7.50
C ARG A 76 12.70 -6.74 -6.36
N HIS A 77 12.08 -7.91 -6.46
CA HIS A 77 12.09 -8.94 -5.42
C HIS A 77 11.74 -8.36 -4.04
N ALA A 78 10.72 -7.51 -3.99
CA ALA A 78 10.26 -6.94 -2.74
C ALA A 78 9.82 -8.06 -1.78
N GLY A 79 10.23 -7.95 -0.51
CA GLY A 79 9.87 -8.95 0.50
C GLY A 79 8.38 -9.18 0.68
N ALA A 80 7.56 -8.13 0.49
CA ALA A 80 6.11 -8.20 0.30
C ALA A 80 5.54 -6.87 -0.18
N MET A 81 4.33 -6.92 -0.73
CA MET A 81 3.43 -5.80 -0.92
C MET A 81 2.45 -5.71 0.25
N ILE A 82 2.38 -4.54 0.89
CA ILE A 82 1.45 -4.27 1.98
C ILE A 82 0.28 -3.44 1.45
N SER A 83 -0.94 -3.94 1.61
CA SER A 83 -2.17 -3.28 1.16
C SER A 83 -3.38 -3.74 1.97
N THR A 84 -4.47 -2.96 1.96
CA THR A 84 -5.78 -3.40 2.49
C THR A 84 -6.63 -4.15 1.45
N ASP A 85 -6.17 -4.23 0.20
CA ASP A 85 -6.89 -4.91 -0.87
C ASP A 85 -6.39 -6.35 -1.01
N SER A 86 -7.20 -7.29 -0.54
CA SER A 86 -6.89 -8.71 -0.57
C SER A 86 -6.78 -9.27 -2.00
N ALA A 87 -7.19 -8.54 -3.04
CA ALA A 87 -7.03 -8.98 -4.42
C ALA A 87 -5.55 -9.21 -4.80
N PHE A 88 -4.62 -8.48 -4.19
CA PHE A 88 -3.18 -8.66 -4.43
C PHE A 88 -2.67 -10.04 -4.00
N ALA A 89 -3.31 -10.71 -3.04
CA ALA A 89 -2.96 -12.07 -2.63
C ALA A 89 -3.12 -13.10 -3.76
N SER A 90 -3.92 -12.79 -4.78
CA SER A 90 -4.14 -13.67 -5.93
C SER A 90 -3.08 -13.51 -7.04
N VAL A 91 -2.18 -12.54 -6.95
CA VAL A 91 -1.18 -12.24 -7.98
C VAL A 91 -0.01 -13.23 -7.86
N PRO A 92 0.25 -14.07 -8.88
CA PRO A 92 1.34 -15.04 -8.81
C PRO A 92 2.71 -14.36 -8.66
N GLY A 93 3.51 -14.83 -7.70
CA GLY A 93 4.86 -14.34 -7.47
C GLY A 93 4.96 -13.01 -6.71
N LEU A 94 3.83 -12.47 -6.22
CA LEU A 94 3.79 -11.28 -5.38
C LEU A 94 3.59 -11.71 -3.91
N PRO A 95 4.61 -11.64 -3.04
CA PRO A 95 4.38 -11.82 -1.61
C PRO A 95 3.51 -10.66 -1.11
N PHE A 96 2.52 -10.96 -0.26
CA PHE A 96 1.49 -10.02 0.14
C PHE A 96 1.27 -10.09 1.65
N VAL A 97 1.14 -8.93 2.29
CA VAL A 97 0.76 -8.79 3.69
C VAL A 97 -0.47 -7.88 3.75
N ASP A 98 -1.55 -8.37 4.32
CA ASP A 98 -2.74 -7.55 4.57
C ASP A 98 -2.46 -6.59 5.73
N LEU A 99 -2.74 -5.30 5.54
CA LEU A 99 -2.62 -4.30 6.61
C LEU A 99 -3.56 -4.59 7.80
N ALA A 100 -4.61 -5.40 7.59
CA ALA A 100 -5.54 -5.82 8.63
C ALA A 100 -5.14 -7.12 9.34
N SER A 101 -4.12 -7.85 8.88
CA SER A 101 -3.74 -9.13 9.47
C SER A 101 -2.78 -8.98 10.65
N GLU A 102 -2.75 -10.01 11.51
CA GLU A 102 -1.78 -10.12 12.61
C GLU A 102 -0.33 -10.30 12.09
N GLU A 103 -0.16 -10.78 10.86
CA GLU A 103 1.15 -10.86 10.18
C GLU A 103 1.83 -9.48 10.04
N LEU A 104 1.04 -8.40 10.02
CA LEU A 104 1.59 -7.05 10.06
C LEU A 104 2.42 -6.82 11.33
N ASP A 105 2.03 -7.38 12.47
CA ASP A 105 2.73 -7.16 13.74
C ASP A 105 4.14 -7.78 13.70
N ASP A 106 4.33 -8.91 13.00
CA ASP A 106 5.66 -9.49 12.74
C ASP A 106 6.52 -8.61 11.81
N VAL A 107 5.87 -7.80 10.96
CA VAL A 107 6.55 -6.84 10.06
C VAL A 107 6.96 -5.57 10.79
N VAL A 108 6.21 -5.12 11.81
CA VAL A 108 6.48 -3.84 12.50
C VAL A 108 7.12 -3.98 13.89
N ALA A 109 7.41 -5.21 14.34
CA ALA A 109 8.12 -5.52 15.58
C ALA A 109 9.64 -5.27 15.47
#